data_AF-A0AAV9T817-F1
#
_entry.id   AF-A0AAV9T817-F1
#
_cell.length_a   1.000
_cell.length_b   1.000
_cell.length_c   1.000
_cell.angle_alpha   90.00
_cell.angle_beta   90.00
_cell.angle_gamma   90.00
#
_symmetry.space_group_name_H-M   'P 1'
#
loop_
_entity.id
_entity.type
_entity.pdbx_description
1 polymer ?
#
loop_
_entity_poly.entity_id
_entity_poly.type
_entity_poly.pdbx_seq_one_letter_code
_entity_poly.pdbx_strand_id
1 'polypeptide(L)'
;MGDTQPIGRGWIQAFIRRNPSVKVQRSRPIDSRRVNGASTEVIRDWFKHLAMPEIISIKPANRYNMDETGILEGQGSNGLVLSMSETKS
;
A
#
# COMPACT_ATOMS: atom_id res chain seq x y z
N MET A 1 10.21 -3.91 -28.00
CA MET A 1 10.04 -5.26 -27.44
C MET A 1 11.20 -5.52 -26.49
N GLY A 2 10.95 -6.08 -25.32
CA GLY A 2 11.98 -6.38 -24.32
C GLY A 2 12.58 -7.77 -24.52
N ASP A 3 13.81 -7.95 -24.04
CA ASP A 3 14.47 -9.26 -23.95
C ASP A 3 13.73 -10.15 -22.93
N THR A 4 13.56 -11.44 -23.25
CA THR A 4 12.91 -12.46 -22.41
C THR A 4 13.91 -13.30 -21.62
N GLN A 5 15.21 -13.06 -21.78
CA GLN A 5 16.21 -13.80 -21.03
C GLN A 5 16.14 -13.53 -19.52
N PRO A 6 16.44 -14.55 -18.69
CA PRO A 6 16.50 -14.36 -17.24
C PRO A 6 17.54 -13.32 -16.86
N ILE A 7 17.18 -12.46 -15.92
CA ILE A 7 18.16 -11.54 -15.32
C ILE A 7 19.29 -12.32 -14.64
N GLY A 8 20.53 -11.86 -14.85
CA GLY A 8 21.70 -12.48 -14.24
C GLY A 8 21.66 -12.41 -12.71
N ARG A 9 22.29 -13.38 -12.03
CA ARG A 9 22.32 -13.48 -10.56
C ARG A 9 22.73 -12.20 -9.82
N GLY A 10 23.62 -11.40 -10.43
CA GLY A 10 24.10 -10.14 -9.84
C GLY A 10 23.23 -8.92 -10.11
N TRP A 11 22.12 -9.06 -10.85
CA TRP A 11 21.33 -7.92 -11.32
C TRP A 11 20.75 -7.09 -10.17
N ILE A 12 20.17 -7.73 -9.14
CA ILE A 12 19.60 -7.01 -7.98
C ILE A 12 20.67 -6.22 -7.23
N GLN A 13 21.84 -6.83 -6.96
CA GLN A 13 22.94 -6.13 -6.29
C GLN A 13 23.44 -4.95 -7.12
N ALA A 14 23.57 -5.13 -8.44
CA ALA A 14 23.97 -4.05 -9.33
C ALA A 14 22.92 -2.93 -9.39
N PHE A 15 21.63 -3.27 -9.39
CA PHE A 15 20.53 -2.31 -9.36
C PHE A 15 20.57 -1.45 -8.09
N ILE A 16 20.70 -2.05 -6.91
CA ILE A 16 20.77 -1.33 -5.64
C ILE A 16 22.01 -0.41 -5.61
N ARG A 17 23.17 -0.91 -6.08
CA ARG A 17 24.40 -0.11 -6.12
C ARG A 17 24.30 1.11 -7.04
N ARG A 18 23.54 1.02 -8.14
CA ARG A 18 23.31 2.15 -9.07
C ARG A 18 22.28 3.14 -8.55
N ASN A 19 21.41 2.72 -7.62
CA ASN A 19 20.31 3.53 -7.11
C ASN A 19 20.44 3.67 -5.58
N PRO A 20 21.41 4.45 -5.06
CA PRO A 20 21.64 4.61 -3.62
C PRO A 20 20.44 5.25 -2.90
N SER A 21 19.54 5.92 -3.63
CA SER A 21 18.27 6.41 -3.12
C SER A 21 17.25 5.31 -2.81
N VAL A 22 17.53 4.04 -3.17
CA VAL A 22 16.68 2.87 -2.93
C VAL A 22 17.37 1.94 -1.93
N LYS A 23 16.61 1.40 -0.98
CA LYS A 23 17.09 0.39 -0.03
C LYS A 23 16.09 -0.74 0.13
N VAL A 24 16.62 -1.88 0.56
CA VAL A 24 15.83 -3.05 0.93
C VAL A 24 15.34 -2.89 2.38
N GLN A 25 14.05 -3.08 2.60
CA GLN A 25 13.41 -3.03 3.91
C GLN A 25 12.51 -4.25 4.14
N ARG A 26 12.19 -4.53 5.40
CA ARG A 26 11.13 -5.49 5.74
C ARG A 26 9.78 -4.89 5.41
N SER A 27 8.88 -5.68 4.84
CA SER A 27 7.48 -5.32 4.71
C SER A 27 6.87 -5.02 6.09
N ARG A 28 5.99 -4.03 6.13
CA ARG A 28 5.13 -3.79 7.29
C ARG A 28 3.87 -4.66 7.18
N PRO A 29 3.40 -5.25 8.28
CA PRO A 29 2.09 -5.91 8.29
C PRO A 29 0.99 -4.92 7.90
N ILE A 30 0.02 -5.37 7.11
CA ILE A 30 -1.19 -4.60 6.76
C ILE A 30 -2.31 -5.09 7.67
N ASP A 31 -3.19 -4.20 8.17
CA ASP A 31 -4.35 -4.60 9.00
C ASP A 31 -5.09 -5.78 8.35
N SER A 32 -5.20 -6.89 9.08
CA SER A 32 -5.83 -8.13 8.62
C SER A 32 -7.27 -7.92 8.18
N ARG A 33 -8.01 -7.01 8.85
CA ARG A 33 -9.37 -6.62 8.44
C ARG A 33 -9.36 -5.89 7.12
N ARG A 34 -8.31 -5.12 6.82
CA ARG A 34 -8.16 -4.48 5.50
C ARG A 34 -7.90 -5.51 4.42
N VAL A 35 -7.03 -6.49 4.68
CA VAL A 35 -6.75 -7.59 3.73
C VAL A 35 -8.01 -8.41 3.45
N ASN A 36 -8.77 -8.75 4.50
CA ASN A 36 -9.94 -9.62 4.38
C ASN A 36 -11.22 -8.89 3.94
N GLY A 37 -11.35 -7.59 4.24
CA GLY A 37 -12.56 -6.80 3.98
C GLY A 37 -12.52 -5.98 2.69
N ALA A 38 -11.36 -5.79 2.07
CA ALA A 38 -11.22 -5.00 0.84
C ALA A 38 -11.54 -5.81 -0.42
N SER A 39 -12.79 -6.24 -0.58
CA SER A 39 -13.27 -6.80 -1.84
C SER A 39 -13.69 -5.68 -2.80
N THR A 40 -13.65 -5.96 -4.12
CA THR A 40 -14.08 -5.00 -5.14
C THR A 40 -15.53 -4.56 -4.93
N GLU A 41 -16.39 -5.48 -4.51
CA GLU A 41 -17.81 -5.28 -4.25
C GLU A 41 -17.99 -4.34 -3.06
N VAL A 42 -17.32 -4.62 -1.94
CA VAL A 42 -17.36 -3.79 -0.72
C VAL A 42 -16.89 -2.37 -1.02
N ILE A 43 -15.78 -2.22 -1.74
CA ILE A 43 -15.24 -0.91 -2.11
C ILE A 43 -16.23 -0.16 -3.02
N ARG A 44 -16.76 -0.83 -4.05
CA ARG A 44 -17.71 -0.22 -4.99
C ARG A 44 -18.99 0.25 -4.30
N ASP A 45 -19.55 -0.57 -3.42
CA ASP A 45 -20.77 -0.23 -2.70
C ASP A 45 -20.54 0.89 -1.68
N TRP A 46 -19.37 0.93 -1.03
CA TRP A 46 -18.98 2.07 -0.20
C TRP A 46 -18.98 3.39 -0.98
N PHE A 47 -18.42 3.42 -2.20
CA PHE A 47 -18.40 4.66 -3.00
C PHE A 47 -19.79 5.17 -3.39
N LYS A 48 -20.81 4.30 -3.50
CA LYS A 48 -22.20 4.72 -3.75
C LYS A 48 -22.73 5.62 -2.62
N HIS A 49 -22.25 5.42 -1.39
CA HIS A 49 -22.66 6.23 -0.23
C HIS A 49 -22.25 7.70 -0.38
N LEU A 50 -21.15 7.98 -1.10
CA LEU A 50 -20.72 9.35 -1.37
C LEU A 50 -21.68 10.13 -2.28
N ALA A 51 -22.56 9.44 -3.00
CA ALA A 51 -23.59 10.03 -3.85
C ALA A 51 -24.91 10.30 -3.11
N MET A 52 -25.03 9.92 -1.84
CA MET A 52 -26.24 10.22 -1.05
C MET A 52 -26.37 11.74 -0.83
N PRO A 53 -27.57 12.32 -0.99
CA PRO A 53 -27.79 13.77 -0.84
C PRO A 53 -27.25 14.34 0.48
N GLU A 54 -27.38 13.58 1.56
CA GLU A 54 -26.91 13.92 2.90
C GLU A 54 -25.39 14.05 2.93
N ILE A 55 -24.67 13.13 2.27
CA ILE A 55 -23.20 13.14 2.23
C ILE A 55 -22.68 14.22 1.26
N ILE A 56 -23.36 14.41 0.13
CA ILE A 56 -23.04 15.48 -0.83
C ILE A 56 -23.14 16.85 -0.15
N SER A 57 -24.13 17.04 0.72
CA SER A 57 -24.34 18.29 1.46
C SER A 57 -23.19 18.66 2.40
N ILE A 58 -22.38 17.67 2.84
CA ILE A 58 -21.20 17.90 3.67
C ILE A 58 -20.08 18.44 2.79
N LYS A 59 -19.57 19.64 3.11
CA LYS A 59 -18.43 20.25 2.40
C LYS A 59 -17.23 19.29 2.41
N PRO A 60 -16.49 19.13 1.30
CA PRO A 60 -15.31 18.27 1.26
C PRO A 60 -14.29 18.54 2.37
N ALA A 61 -14.10 19.81 2.75
CA ALA A 61 -13.22 20.21 3.86
C ALA A 61 -13.66 19.69 5.24
N ASN A 62 -14.91 19.26 5.38
CA ASN A 62 -15.48 18.70 6.61
C ASN A 62 -15.66 17.18 6.53
N ARG A 63 -15.11 16.53 5.50
CA ARG A 63 -15.13 15.07 5.36
C ARG A 63 -13.82 14.51 5.89
N TYR A 64 -13.90 13.84 7.04
CA TYR A 64 -12.76 13.23 7.69
C TYR A 64 -12.91 11.71 7.65
N ASN A 65 -11.81 10.99 7.45
CA ASN A 65 -11.79 9.55 7.66
C ASN A 65 -11.79 9.26 9.17
N MET A 66 -12.44 8.16 9.54
CA MET A 66 -12.47 7.62 10.90
C MET A 66 -11.53 6.40 11.00
N ASP A 67 -10.26 6.53 10.58
CA ASP A 67 -9.33 5.40 10.46
C ASP A 67 -8.23 5.32 11.54
N GLU A 68 -8.29 6.10 12.63
CA GLU A 68 -7.20 6.14 13.64
C GLU A 68 -7.61 5.73 15.07
N THR A 69 -8.49 4.74 15.24
CA THR A 69 -8.71 4.14 16.58
C THR A 69 -8.82 2.63 16.51
N GLY A 70 -7.68 1.94 16.47
CA GLY A 70 -7.66 0.49 16.58
C GLY A 70 -6.25 -0.06 16.75
N ILE A 71 -6.09 -0.98 17.69
CA ILE A 71 -4.92 -1.85 17.75
C ILE A 71 -4.85 -2.63 16.43
N LEU A 72 -3.75 -2.49 15.70
CA LEU A 72 -3.57 -3.10 14.38
C LEU A 72 -3.13 -4.56 14.53
N GLU A 73 -4.05 -5.50 14.35
CA GLU A 73 -3.69 -6.90 14.08
C GLU A 73 -3.37 -7.05 12.59
N GLY A 74 -2.09 -6.97 12.25
CA GLY A 74 -1.62 -6.99 10.86
C GLY A 74 -1.28 -8.38 10.34
N GLN A 75 -1.62 -8.66 9.08
CA GLN A 75 -1.10 -9.77 8.29
C GLN A 75 0.04 -9.26 7.41
N GLY A 76 1.18 -9.95 7.42
CA GLY A 76 2.33 -9.61 6.59
C GLY A 76 3.21 -10.83 6.34
N SER A 77 3.72 -10.96 5.12
CA SER A 77 4.81 -11.90 4.85
C SER A 77 6.12 -11.30 5.38
N ASN A 78 7.07 -12.13 5.82
CA ASN A 78 8.44 -11.71 6.20
C ASN A 78 9.30 -11.33 4.96
N GLY A 79 8.67 -10.71 3.95
CA GLY A 79 9.28 -10.37 2.68
C GLY A 79 10.19 -9.15 2.76
N LEU A 80 11.14 -9.10 1.83
CA LEU A 80 11.97 -7.92 1.59
C LEU A 80 11.36 -7.12 0.45
N VAL A 81 11.23 -5.80 0.63
CA VAL A 81 10.70 -4.86 -0.35
C VAL A 81 11.73 -3.77 -0.66
N LEU A 82 11.65 -3.18 -1.85
CA LEU A 82 12.43 -2.00 -2.21
C LEU A 82 11.66 -0.74 -1.80
N SER A 83 12.36 0.20 -1.17
CA SER A 83 11.81 1.44 -0.63
C SER A 83 12.78 2.60 -0.86
N MET A 84 12.32 3.83 -0.67
CA MET A 84 13.20 4.99 -0.66
C MET A 84 14.12 4.96 0.57
N SER A 85 15.37 5.35 0.37
CA SER A 85 16.41 5.41 1.41
C SER A 85 16.01 6.29 2.60
N GLU A 86 15.20 7.31 2.35
CA GLU A 86 14.68 8.28 3.33
C GLU A 86 13.56 7.69 4.21
N THR A 87 12.90 6.61 3.80
CA THR A 87 11.80 6.00 4.57
C THR A 87 12.35 5.37 5.85
N LYS A 88 11.82 5.70 7.04
CA LYS A 88 12.25 5.06 8.30
C LYS A 88 11.99 3.55 8.26
N SER A 89 13.01 2.76 8.63
CA SER A 89 12.90 1.29 8.75
C SER A 89 12.09 0.86 9.95
#